data_AF-A0A4P8IS40-F1
#
_entry.id   AF-A0A4P8IS40-F1
#
_cell.length_a   1.000
_cell.length_b   1.000
_cell.length_c   1.000
_cell.angle_alpha   90.00
_cell.angle_beta   90.00
_cell.angle_gamma   90.00
#
_symmetry.space_group_name_H-M   'P 1'
#
loop_
_entity.id
_entity.type
_entity.pdbx_description
1 polymer ?
#
loop_
_entity_poly.entity_id
_entity_poly.type
_entity_poly.pdbx_seq_one_letter_code
_entity_poly.pdbx_strand_id
1 'polypeptide(L)'
;MDIGEYRRHPIGLVLAGSYAVAAMFILLIGVASSLPMLVFAVFGAGLGTGGSQTGVNALAAAYYPTSSRASGVSWALGIGRVGSIVGSMVGGVLLAMHLGLPILFVLVAIPTIVAALGMFGMGRHEAALRSSEVARTLPGSVKP
;
A
#
# COMPACT_ATOMS: atom_id res chain seq x y z
N MET A 1 4.23 21.81 21.18
CA MET A 1 4.17 20.34 20.99
C MET A 1 4.62 20.09 19.57
N ASP A 2 5.87 19.65 19.42
CA ASP A 2 6.63 19.70 18.18
C ASP A 2 6.25 18.53 17.25
N ILE A 3 5.53 18.84 16.17
CA ILE A 3 5.10 17.90 15.13
C ILE A 3 6.26 17.46 14.21
N GLY A 4 7.49 17.95 14.44
CA GLY A 4 8.66 17.66 13.60
C GLY A 4 9.23 16.24 13.74
N GLU A 5 9.03 15.56 14.88
CA GLU A 5 9.71 14.28 15.14
C GLU A 5 9.06 13.04 14.53
N TYR A 6 7.78 13.10 14.14
CA TYR A 6 7.10 11.96 13.52
C TYR A 6 7.44 11.78 12.03
N ARG A 7 8.15 12.74 11.42
CA ARG A 7 8.54 12.73 10.00
C ARG A 7 9.81 11.93 9.70
N ARG A 8 10.32 11.15 10.66
CA ARG A 8 11.61 10.46 10.57
C ARG A 8 11.59 9.19 9.70
N HIS A 9 10.42 8.62 9.39
CA HIS A 9 10.31 7.44 8.52
C HIS A 9 9.68 7.81 7.16
N PRO A 10 10.28 7.38 6.03
CA PRO A 10 9.67 7.52 4.72
C PRO A 10 8.37 6.71 4.69
N ILE A 11 7.24 7.40 4.82
CA ILE A 11 5.92 6.81 5.02
C ILE A 11 5.62 5.87 3.85
N GLY A 12 6.01 6.24 2.63
CA GLY A 12 5.89 5.37 1.45
C GLY A 12 6.62 4.02 1.57
N LEU A 13 7.80 3.96 2.21
CA LEU A 13 8.53 2.70 2.39
C LEU A 13 7.90 1.81 3.47
N VAL A 14 7.35 2.40 4.53
CA VAL A 14 6.62 1.65 5.57
C VAL A 14 5.37 1.00 4.95
N LEU A 15 4.65 1.76 4.13
CA LEU A 15 3.50 1.27 3.38
C LEU A 15 3.86 0.22 2.34
N ALA A 16 4.99 0.38 1.64
CA ALA A 16 5.49 -0.64 0.73
C ALA A 16 5.76 -1.96 1.46
N GLY A 17 6.38 -1.90 2.64
CA GLY A 17 6.63 -3.07 3.49
C GLY A 17 5.34 -3.76 3.92
N SER A 18 4.33 -3.01 4.36
CA SER A 18 3.05 -3.58 4.78
C SER A 18 2.26 -4.20 3.61
N TYR A 19 2.29 -3.59 2.42
CA TYR A 19 1.70 -4.18 1.21
C TYR A 19 2.46 -5.43 0.74
N ALA A 20 3.80 -5.46 0.88
CA ALA A 20 4.60 -6.64 0.55
C ALA A 20 4.29 -7.81 1.49
N VAL A 21 4.19 -7.55 2.80
CA VAL A 21 3.77 -8.54 3.79
C VAL A 21 2.35 -9.04 3.49
N ALA A 22 1.42 -8.14 3.17
CA ALA A 22 0.07 -8.52 2.76
C ALA A 22 0.08 -9.43 1.52
N ALA A 23 0.83 -9.09 0.47
CA ALA A 23 0.95 -9.89 -0.74
C ALA A 23 1.52 -11.28 -0.45
N MET A 24 2.56 -11.37 0.39
CA MET A 24 3.14 -12.64 0.83
C MET A 24 2.08 -13.53 1.51
N PHE A 25 1.30 -12.97 2.43
CA PHE A 25 0.24 -13.71 3.11
C PHE A 25 -0.91 -14.09 2.18
N ILE A 26 -1.29 -13.26 1.21
CA ILE A 26 -2.30 -13.58 0.19
C ILE A 26 -1.84 -14.77 -0.68
N LEU A 27 -0.57 -14.80 -1.08
CA LEU A 27 -0.01 -15.95 -1.80
C LEU A 27 0.01 -17.20 -0.93
N LEU A 28 0.31 -17.05 0.37
CA LEU A 28 0.29 -18.15 1.34
C LEU A 28 -1.10 -18.77 1.49
N ILE A 29 -2.18 -17.97 1.38
CA ILE A 29 -3.56 -18.46 1.35
C ILE A 29 -3.79 -19.39 0.15
N GLY A 30 -3.25 -19.05 -1.03
CA GLY A 30 -3.41 -19.84 -2.25
C GLY A 30 -2.76 -21.22 -2.20
N VAL A 31 -1.75 -21.43 -1.36
CA VAL A 31 -1.04 -22.71 -1.20
C VAL A 31 -1.35 -23.39 0.14
N ALA A 32 -2.23 -22.81 0.96
CA ALA A 32 -2.55 -23.34 2.27
C ALA A 32 -3.25 -24.70 2.16
N SER A 33 -2.62 -25.73 2.71
CA SER A 33 -3.11 -27.11 2.70
C SER A 33 -3.80 -27.52 4.00
N SER A 34 -3.72 -26.69 5.05
CA SER A 34 -4.30 -26.96 6.36
C SER A 34 -5.08 -25.77 6.91
N LEU A 35 -6.14 -26.03 7.68
CA LEU A 35 -6.98 -25.00 8.29
C LEU A 35 -6.18 -24.02 9.19
N PRO A 36 -5.24 -24.48 10.04
CA PRO A 36 -4.45 -23.54 10.86
C PRO A 36 -3.57 -22.61 10.03
N MET A 37 -2.95 -23.14 8.96
CA MET A 37 -2.14 -22.34 8.04
C MET A 37 -2.98 -21.29 7.31
N LEU A 38 -4.19 -21.68 6.89
CA LEU A 38 -5.15 -20.77 6.26
C LEU A 38 -5.55 -19.62 7.20
N VAL A 39 -5.90 -19.94 8.45
CA VAL A 39 -6.29 -18.93 9.46
C VAL A 39 -5.14 -17.95 9.71
N PHE A 40 -3.92 -18.45 9.88
CA PHE A 40 -2.75 -17.61 10.07
C PHE A 40 -2.47 -16.72 8.86
N ALA A 41 -2.61 -17.27 7.66
CA ALA A 41 -2.41 -16.53 6.42
C ALA A 41 -3.46 -15.43 6.22
N VAL A 42 -4.74 -15.72 6.47
CA VAL A 42 -5.83 -14.74 6.40
C VAL A 42 -5.64 -13.65 7.45
N PHE A 43 -5.24 -14.01 8.67
CA PHE A 43 -4.96 -13.04 9.74
C PHE A 43 -3.83 -12.08 9.34
N GLY A 44 -2.71 -12.62 8.83
CA GLY A 44 -1.58 -11.82 8.36
C GLY A 44 -1.95 -10.92 7.17
N ALA A 45 -2.72 -11.43 6.21
CA ALA A 45 -3.22 -10.65 5.09
C ALA A 45 -4.13 -9.50 5.56
N GLY A 46 -5.01 -9.76 6.53
CA GLY A 46 -5.91 -8.77 7.12
C GLY A 46 -5.15 -7.64 7.83
N LEU A 47 -4.16 -7.97 8.65
CA LEU A 47 -3.32 -6.97 9.33
C LEU A 47 -2.55 -6.10 8.34
N GLY A 48 -1.92 -6.73 7.33
CA GLY A 48 -1.15 -6.01 6.30
C GLY A 48 -2.03 -5.10 5.44
N THR A 49 -3.15 -5.60 4.92
CA THR A 49 -4.05 -4.82 4.06
C THR A 49 -4.77 -3.71 4.81
N GLY A 50 -5.33 -3.99 6.01
CA GLY A 50 -6.05 -3.00 6.81
C GLY A 50 -5.17 -1.85 7.31
N GLY A 51 -3.95 -2.19 7.77
CA GLY A 51 -2.96 -1.19 8.18
C GLY A 51 -2.50 -0.32 7.01
N SER A 52 -2.23 -0.94 5.86
CA SER A 52 -1.81 -0.22 4.64
C SER A 52 -2.91 0.73 4.16
N GLN A 53 -4.17 0.29 4.12
CA GLN A 53 -5.29 1.12 3.65
C GLN A 53 -5.46 2.38 4.50
N THR A 54 -5.32 2.24 5.83
CA THR A 54 -5.39 3.38 6.76
C THR A 54 -4.22 4.35 6.52
N GLY A 55 -3.01 3.82 6.33
CA GLY A 55 -1.82 4.61 6.04
C GLY A 55 -1.90 5.36 4.71
N VAL A 56 -2.39 4.74 3.63
CA VAL A 56 -2.52 5.39 2.31
C VAL A 56 -3.54 6.53 2.38
N ASN A 57 -4.66 6.32 3.06
CA ASN A 57 -5.68 7.36 3.21
C ASN A 57 -5.15 8.55 4.02
N ALA A 58 -4.39 8.30 5.09
CA ALA A 58 -3.73 9.35 5.87
C ALA A 58 -2.66 10.08 5.04
N LEU A 59 -1.87 9.35 4.25
CA LEU A 59 -0.85 9.88 3.35
C LEU A 59 -1.48 10.80 2.30
N ALA A 60 -2.56 10.37 1.65
CA ALA A 60 -3.29 11.18 0.66
C ALA A 60 -3.80 12.48 1.29
N ALA A 61 -4.40 12.41 2.49
CA ALA A 61 -4.83 13.61 3.20
C ALA A 61 -3.66 14.54 3.53
N ALA A 62 -2.49 14.02 3.91
CA ALA A 62 -1.31 14.83 4.22
C ALA A 62 -0.69 15.50 2.97
N TYR A 63 -0.75 14.84 1.80
CA TYR A 63 -0.16 15.31 0.55
C TYR A 63 -0.98 16.40 -0.15
N TYR A 64 -2.31 16.42 -0.01
CA TYR A 64 -3.12 17.44 -0.68
C TYR A 64 -3.17 18.78 0.11
N PRO A 65 -2.99 19.94 -0.58
CA PRO A 65 -3.18 21.27 0.00
C PRO A 65 -4.61 21.41 0.54
N THR A 66 -4.78 22.18 1.61
CA THR A 66 -6.07 22.37 2.30
C THR A 66 -7.21 22.80 1.37
N SER A 67 -6.93 23.57 0.31
CA SER A 67 -7.91 24.02 -0.67
C SER A 67 -8.46 22.92 -1.58
N SER A 68 -7.74 21.80 -1.77
CA SER A 68 -8.12 20.73 -2.69
C SER A 68 -8.12 19.34 -2.06
N ARG A 69 -7.84 19.24 -0.75
CA ARG A 69 -7.79 17.98 0.01
C ARG A 69 -9.11 17.22 -0.03
N ALA A 70 -10.24 17.89 0.12
CA ALA A 70 -11.54 17.23 0.12
C ALA A 70 -11.83 16.55 -1.23
N SER A 71 -11.61 17.25 -2.34
CA SER A 71 -11.81 16.72 -3.69
C SER A 71 -10.80 15.64 -4.06
N GLY A 72 -9.52 15.81 -3.70
CA GLY A 72 -8.49 14.81 -3.98
C GLY A 72 -8.70 13.50 -3.21
N VAL A 73 -9.04 13.61 -1.93
CA VAL A 73 -9.33 12.44 -1.08
C VAL A 73 -10.61 11.73 -1.52
N SER A 74 -11.66 12.47 -1.91
CA SER A 74 -12.90 11.86 -2.39
C SER A 74 -12.73 11.09 -3.70
N TRP A 75 -11.91 11.57 -4.64
CA TRP A 75 -11.55 10.82 -5.84
C TRP A 75 -10.79 9.53 -5.52
N ALA A 76 -9.82 9.58 -4.59
CA ALA A 76 -9.08 8.40 -4.16
C ALA A 76 -10.01 7.34 -3.53
N LEU A 77 -10.93 7.76 -2.65
CA LEU A 77 -11.94 6.87 -2.07
C LEU A 77 -12.92 6.34 -3.13
N GLY A 78 -13.34 7.18 -4.07
CA GLY A 78 -14.24 6.80 -5.17
C GLY A 78 -13.65 5.68 -6.02
N ILE A 79 -12.38 5.80 -6.41
CA ILE A 79 -11.65 4.76 -7.13
C ILE A 79 -11.59 3.46 -6.30
N GLY A 80 -11.39 3.54 -4.98
CA GLY A 80 -11.41 2.37 -4.10
C GLY A 80 -12.75 1.62 -4.15
N ARG A 81 -13.88 2.33 -4.23
CA ARG A 81 -15.21 1.71 -4.37
C ARG A 81 -15.43 1.09 -5.74
N VAL A 82 -15.00 1.76 -6.81
CA VAL A 82 -15.05 1.20 -8.17
C VAL A 82 -14.22 -0.08 -8.23
N GLY A 83 -13.01 -0.07 -7.67
CA GLY A 83 -12.16 -1.25 -7.56
C GLY A 83 -12.81 -2.40 -6.79
N SER A 84 -13.55 -2.11 -5.71
CA SER A 84 -14.30 -3.13 -4.97
C SER A 84 -15.42 -3.74 -5.81
N ILE A 85 -16.17 -2.94 -6.57
CA ILE A 85 -17.27 -3.43 -7.42
C ILE A 85 -16.69 -4.30 -8.54
N VAL A 86 -15.72 -3.78 -9.28
CA VAL A 86 -15.07 -4.50 -10.38
C VAL A 86 -14.39 -5.77 -9.85
N GLY A 87 -13.70 -5.68 -8.71
CA GLY A 87 -13.05 -6.80 -8.06
C GLY A 87 -14.03 -7.90 -7.63
N SER A 88 -15.18 -7.54 -7.06
CA SER A 88 -16.23 -8.51 -6.72
C SER A 88 -16.85 -9.16 -7.96
N MET A 89 -17.11 -8.39 -9.02
CA MET A 89 -17.63 -8.93 -10.29
C MET A 89 -16.64 -9.90 -10.93
N VAL A 90 -15.37 -9.50 -11.05
CA VAL A 90 -14.31 -10.36 -11.58
C VAL A 90 -14.14 -11.60 -10.70
N GLY A 91 -14.08 -11.45 -9.38
CA GLY A 91 -14.00 -12.57 -8.44
C GLY A 91 -15.16 -13.56 -8.58
N GLY A 92 -16.39 -13.06 -8.76
CA GLY A 92 -17.57 -13.90 -9.00
C GLY A 92 -17.50 -14.68 -10.31
N VAL A 93 -17.08 -14.02 -11.41
CA VAL A 93 -16.88 -14.67 -12.71
C VAL A 93 -15.76 -15.72 -12.64
N LEU A 94 -14.65 -15.40 -12.01
CA LEU A 94 -13.53 -16.32 -11.82
C LEU A 94 -13.94 -17.55 -10.99
N LEU A 95 -14.76 -17.36 -9.95
CA LEU A 95 -15.32 -18.45 -9.15
C LEU A 95 -16.27 -19.33 -9.99
N ALA A 96 -17.11 -18.71 -10.83
CA ALA A 96 -18.03 -19.43 -11.73
C ALA A 96 -17.29 -20.26 -12.79
N MET A 97 -16.07 -19.86 -13.18
CA MET A 97 -15.21 -20.64 -14.08
C MET A 97 -14.58 -21.88 -13.41
N HIS A 98 -14.88 -22.15 -12.13
CA HIS A 98 -14.34 -23.29 -11.37
C HIS A 98 -12.80 -23.34 -11.39
N LEU A 99 -12.16 -22.19 -11.54
CA LEU A 99 -10.71 -22.06 -11.39
C LEU A 99 -10.37 -22.42 -9.94
N GLY A 100 -9.42 -23.33 -9.76
CA GLY A 100 -9.01 -23.76 -8.41
C GLY A 100 -8.65 -22.57 -7.52
N LEU A 101 -8.96 -22.65 -6.23
CA LEU A 101 -8.67 -21.63 -5.22
C LEU A 101 -7.25 -21.02 -5.33
N PRO A 102 -6.17 -21.79 -5.58
CA PRO A 102 -4.83 -21.22 -5.72
C PRO A 102 -4.73 -20.13 -6.79
N ILE A 103 -5.39 -20.33 -7.93
CA ILE A 103 -5.37 -19.39 -9.07
C ILE A 103 -6.09 -18.10 -8.69
N LEU A 104 -7.22 -18.19 -7.99
CA LEU A 104 -7.98 -17.03 -7.52
C LEU A 104 -7.12 -16.13 -6.61
N PHE A 105 -6.40 -16.73 -5.67
CA PHE A 105 -5.53 -15.98 -4.76
C PHE A 105 -4.30 -15.40 -5.44
N VAL A 106 -3.72 -16.07 -6.44
CA VAL A 106 -2.67 -15.49 -7.28
C VAL A 106 -3.19 -14.26 -8.02
N LEU A 107 -4.40 -14.33 -8.59
CA LEU A 107 -5.00 -13.19 -9.28
C LEU A 107 -5.25 -12.00 -8.34
N VAL A 108 -5.63 -12.25 -7.09
CA VAL A 108 -5.77 -11.21 -6.05
C VAL A 108 -4.41 -10.65 -5.61
N ALA A 109 -3.35 -11.47 -5.62
CA ALA A 109 -2.02 -11.02 -5.27
C ALA A 109 -1.44 -10.00 -6.27
N ILE A 110 -1.81 -10.09 -7.56
CA ILE A 110 -1.32 -9.18 -8.62
C ILE A 110 -1.56 -7.69 -8.28
N PRO A 111 -2.79 -7.21 -8.04
CA PRO A 111 -3.02 -5.80 -7.69
C PRO A 111 -2.37 -5.41 -6.36
N THR A 112 -2.24 -6.33 -5.40
CA THR A 112 -1.52 -6.05 -4.13
C THR A 112 -0.02 -5.82 -4.37
N ILE A 113 0.60 -6.61 -5.25
CA ILE A 113 2.01 -6.44 -5.63
C ILE A 113 2.19 -5.11 -6.39
N VAL A 114 1.28 -4.77 -7.31
CA VAL A 114 1.32 -3.48 -8.02
C VAL A 114 1.25 -2.32 -7.03
N ALA A 115 0.37 -2.39 -6.03
CA ALA A 115 0.31 -1.38 -4.96
C ALA A 115 1.60 -1.29 -4.15
N ALA A 116 2.20 -2.43 -3.79
CA ALA A 116 3.48 -2.49 -3.08
C ALA A 116 4.60 -1.80 -3.88
N LEU A 117 4.68 -2.09 -5.19
CA LEU A 117 5.68 -1.48 -6.09
C LEU A 117 5.47 0.03 -6.25
N GLY A 118 4.21 0.48 -6.38
CA GLY A 118 3.88 1.90 -6.44
C GLY A 118 4.30 2.65 -5.18
N MET A 119 3.98 2.11 -4.00
CA MET A 119 4.38 2.68 -2.70
C MET A 119 5.90 2.67 -2.52
N PHE A 120 6.56 1.63 -3.00
CA PHE A 120 8.02 1.54 -2.98
C PHE A 120 8.67 2.65 -3.81
N GLY A 121 8.19 2.85 -5.05
CA GLY A 121 8.66 3.93 -5.92
C GLY A 121 8.50 5.30 -5.27
N MET A 122 7.31 5.58 -4.72
CA MET A 122 7.04 6.82 -4.00
C MET A 122 7.99 7.01 -2.80
N GLY A 123 8.19 5.96 -2.00
CA GLY A 123 9.11 5.98 -0.87
C GLY A 123 10.58 6.23 -1.26
N ARG A 124 11.04 5.72 -2.41
CA ARG A 124 12.38 6.03 -2.92
C ARG A 124 12.52 7.48 -3.37
N HIS A 125 11.50 8.04 -4.01
CA HIS A 125 11.48 9.45 -4.40
C HIS A 125 11.55 10.37 -3.18
N GLU A 126 10.75 10.10 -2.14
CA GLU A 126 10.81 10.85 -0.87
C GLU A 126 12.20 10.78 -0.23
N ALA A 127 12.80 9.59 -0.18
CA ALA A 127 14.14 9.39 0.39
C ALA A 127 15.21 10.16 -0.41
N ALA A 128 15.15 10.14 -1.74
CA ALA A 128 16.10 10.83 -2.61
C ALA A 128 16.02 12.37 -2.49
N LEU A 129 14.80 12.93 -2.43
CA LEU A 129 14.61 14.36 -2.23
C LEU A 129 15.18 14.82 -0.89
N ARG A 130 14.94 14.04 0.18
CA ARG A 130 15.49 14.34 1.50
C ARG A 130 17.02 14.33 1.53
N SER A 131 17.67 13.37 0.87
CA SER A 131 19.14 13.35 0.75
C SER A 131 19.69 14.62 0.09
N SER A 132 18.98 15.14 -0.91
CA SER A 132 19.37 16.39 -1.59
C SER A 132 19.18 17.63 -0.72
N GLU A 133 18.14 17.67 0.11
CA GLU A 133 17.85 18.79 1.00
C GLU A 133 18.80 18.83 2.20
N VAL A 134 19.06 17.67 2.82
CA VAL A 134 20.06 17.55 3.90
C VAL A 134 21.44 18.01 3.40
N ALA A 135 21.86 17.57 2.21
CA ALA A 135 23.13 17.97 1.61
C ALA A 135 23.22 19.50 1.35
N ARG A 136 22.10 20.16 1.01
CA ARG A 136 22.05 21.62 0.84
C ARG A 136 22.14 22.38 2.17
N THR A 137 21.57 21.83 3.24
CA THR A 137 21.56 22.47 4.57
C THR A 137 22.85 22.29 5.38
N LEU A 138 23.82 21.49 4.91
CA LEU A 138 25.10 21.35 5.59
C LEU A 138 25.90 22.67 5.53
N PRO A 139 26.50 23.13 6.64
CA PRO A 139 27.17 24.43 6.78
C PRO A 139 28.53 24.54 6.05
N GLY A 140 28.59 24.08 4.79
CA GLY A 140 29.74 24.16 3.91
C GLY A 140 29.41 24.13 2.42
N SER A 141 28.13 24.20 2.00
CA SER A 141 27.72 24.14 0.58
C SER A 141 27.70 25.50 -0.14
N VAL A 142 28.45 26.50 0.35
CA VAL A 142 28.70 27.72 -0.42
C VAL A 142 29.58 27.32 -1.61
N LYS A 143 28.96 27.28 -2.79
CA LYS A 143 29.68 27.14 -4.06
C LYS A 143 30.69 28.30 -4.19
N PRO A 144 31.91 28.03 -4.68
CA PRO A 144 32.87 29.09 -5.03
C PRO A 144 32.34 29.97 -6.16
#